data_AF-A0A1G6E5Q6-F1
#
_entry.id   AF-A0A1G6E5Q6-F1
#
_cell.length_a   1.000
_cell.length_b   1.000
_cell.length_c   1.000
_cell.angle_alpha   90.00
_cell.angle_beta   90.00
_cell.angle_gamma   90.00
#
_symmetry.space_group_name_H-M   'P 1'
#
loop_
_entity.id
_entity.type
_entity.pdbx_description
1 polymer ?
#
loop_
_entity_poly.entity_id
_entity_poly.type
_entity_poly.pdbx_seq_one_letter_code
_entity_poly.pdbx_strand_id
1 'polypeptide(L)'
;MRKAQIVNDNDLFKKLNDNVWEFRTLHNKTKYRLFAFWDKTNKTETLVISTHGIEKKTAKTPKKEIEKTERIMKQYFDAKN
;
A
#
# COMPACT_ATOMS: atom_id res chain seq x y z
N MET A 1 -6.66 0.82 -20.25
CA MET A 1 -5.74 -0.15 -19.60
C MET A 1 -5.21 0.42 -18.29
N ARG A 2 -5.12 -0.40 -17.22
CA ARG A 2 -4.57 0.01 -15.92
C ARG A 2 -3.04 -0.16 -15.94
N LYS A 3 -2.29 0.94 -16.14
CA LYS A 3 -0.81 0.91 -16.29
C LYS A 3 -0.07 0.17 -15.15
N ALA A 4 -0.59 0.24 -13.92
CA ALA A 4 -0.02 -0.43 -12.74
C ALA A 4 -0.06 -1.96 -12.77
N GLN A 5 -0.77 -2.59 -13.71
CA GLN A 5 -0.80 -4.05 -13.87
C GLN A 5 0.26 -4.57 -14.85
N ILE A 6 0.87 -3.69 -15.65
CA ILE A 6 1.71 -4.08 -16.80
C ILE A 6 3.17 -3.64 -16.60
N VAL A 7 3.39 -2.53 -15.89
CA VAL A 7 4.72 -1.93 -15.74
C VAL A 7 5.12 -1.92 -14.27
N ASN A 8 6.28 -2.51 -13.96
CA ASN A 8 6.90 -2.43 -12.65
C ASN A 8 7.66 -1.11 -12.53
N ASP A 9 6.91 -0.02 -12.43
CA ASP A 9 7.42 1.33 -12.31
C ASP A 9 7.51 1.71 -10.82
N ASN A 10 8.69 2.18 -10.38
CA ASN A 10 8.89 2.67 -9.02
C ASN A 10 7.94 3.82 -8.67
N ASP A 11 7.40 4.53 -9.67
CA ASP A 11 6.39 5.55 -9.45
C ASP A 11 5.00 4.98 -9.13
N LEU A 12 4.73 3.72 -9.50
CA LEU A 12 3.45 3.04 -9.27
C LEU A 12 3.45 2.25 -7.97
N PHE A 13 4.60 1.75 -7.51
CA PHE A 13 4.74 1.06 -6.22
C PHE A 13 5.89 1.65 -5.42
N LYS A 14 5.58 2.59 -4.54
CA LYS A 14 6.57 3.35 -3.78
C LYS A 14 6.67 2.83 -2.34
N LYS A 15 7.87 2.45 -1.90
CA LYS A 15 8.17 2.21 -0.48
C LYS A 15 8.11 3.55 0.28
N LEU A 16 7.29 3.64 1.34
CA LEU A 16 7.16 4.84 2.16
C LEU A 16 8.05 4.78 3.40
N ASN A 17 8.11 3.62 4.03
CA ASN A 17 9.02 3.29 5.12
C ASN A 17 9.30 1.78 5.09
N ASP A 18 9.89 1.21 6.15
CA ASP A 18 10.25 -0.20 6.19
C ASP A 18 9.09 -1.18 6.14
N ASN A 19 7.88 -0.76 6.54
CA ASN A 19 6.71 -1.62 6.70
C ASN A 19 5.55 -1.27 5.76
N VAL A 20 5.56 -0.08 5.14
CA VAL A 20 4.43 0.45 4.39
C VAL A 20 4.84 0.82 2.98
N TRP A 21 4.02 0.38 2.04
CA TRP A 21 4.11 0.65 0.62
C TRP A 21 2.86 1.39 0.13
N GLU A 22 3.06 2.24 -0.89
CA GLU A 22 2.03 3.02 -1.55
C GLU A 22 1.89 2.56 -3.01
N PHE A 23 0.72 2.04 -3.35
CA PHE A 23 0.30 1.83 -4.72
C PHE A 23 -0.33 3.11 -5.28
N ARG A 24 0.20 3.60 -6.39
CA ARG A 24 -0.35 4.75 -7.11
C ARG A 24 -1.10 4.27 -8.32
N THR A 25 -2.38 4.63 -8.40
CA THR A 25 -3.23 4.27 -9.53
C THR A 25 -4.02 5.47 -10.03
N LEU A 26 -4.32 5.48 -11.32
CA LEU A 26 -5.17 6.47 -11.96
C LEU A 26 -6.42 5.76 -12.44
N HIS A 27 -7.58 6.20 -11.98
CA HIS A 27 -8.87 5.69 -12.41
C HIS A 27 -9.84 6.85 -12.61
N ASN A 28 -10.54 6.88 -13.75
CA ASN A 28 -11.49 7.95 -14.10
C ASN A 28 -10.95 9.37 -13.90
N LYS A 29 -9.71 9.63 -14.35
CA LYS A 29 -8.97 10.90 -14.18
C LYS A 29 -8.65 11.27 -12.71
N THR A 30 -9.05 10.45 -11.74
CA THR A 30 -8.73 10.61 -10.32
C THR A 30 -7.53 9.75 -9.95
N LYS A 31 -6.56 10.37 -9.25
CA LYS A 31 -5.37 9.68 -8.75
C LYS A 31 -5.66 9.15 -7.36
N TYR A 32 -5.46 7.86 -7.16
CA TYR A 32 -5.60 7.19 -5.87
C TYR A 32 -4.25 6.70 -5.37
N ARG A 33 -4.13 6.67 -4.05
CA ARG A 33 -3.02 6.07 -3.31
C ARG A 33 -3.60 4.98 -2.42
N LEU A 34 -3.25 3.73 -2.67
CA LEU A 34 -3.59 2.61 -1.79
C LEU A 34 -2.39 2.28 -0.91
N PHE A 35 -2.63 2.03 0.37
CA PHE A 35 -1.59 1.65 1.31
C PHE A 35 -1.60 0.15 1.52
N ALA A 36 -0.41 -0.42 1.65
CA ALA A 36 -0.23 -1.85 1.82
C ALA A 36 1.02 -2.17 2.64
N PHE A 37 1.05 -3.39 3.16
CA PHE A 37 2.22 -3.99 3.79
C PHE A 37 2.43 -5.40 3.26
N TRP A 38 3.63 -5.94 3.45
CA TRP A 38 3.95 -7.31 3.06
C TRP A 38 3.77 -8.25 4.25
N ASP A 39 3.10 -9.36 4.02
CA ASP A 39 3.17 -10.53 4.90
C ASP A 39 4.14 -11.55 4.27
N LYS A 40 5.31 -11.69 4.91
CA LYS A 40 6.38 -12.61 4.53
C LYS A 40 6.54 -13.75 5.53
N THR A 41 5.52 -14.00 6.36
CA THR A 41 5.58 -15.04 7.40
C THR A 41 5.63 -16.45 6.81
N ASN A 42 5.02 -16.67 5.65
CA ASN A 42 5.11 -17.94 4.93
C ASN A 42 6.38 -17.96 4.05
N LYS A 43 7.10 -19.09 4.07
CA LYS A 43 8.33 -19.30 3.30
C LYS A 43 8.08 -19.48 1.81
N THR A 44 6.88 -19.93 1.43
CA THR A 44 6.52 -20.24 0.03
C THR A 44 5.73 -19.13 -0.64
N GLU A 45 5.02 -18.31 0.14
CA GLU A 45 4.10 -17.29 -0.36
C GLU A 45 4.31 -15.97 0.37
N THR A 46 4.58 -14.92 -0.40
CA THR A 46 4.65 -13.56 0.10
C THR A 46 3.39 -12.82 -0.35
N LEU A 47 2.61 -12.34 0.61
CA LEU A 47 1.36 -11.65 0.34
C LEU A 47 1.54 -10.14 0.43
N VAL A 48 0.86 -9.41 -0.46
CA VAL A 48 0.67 -7.97 -0.32
C VAL A 48 -0.73 -7.71 0.20
N ILE A 49 -0.84 -7.10 1.37
CA ILE A 49 -2.11 -6.80 2.01
C ILE A 49 -2.37 -5.31 1.85
N SER A 50 -3.36 -4.95 1.02
CA SER A 50 -3.82 -3.57 0.90
C SER A 50 -4.89 -3.27 1.94
N THR A 51 -4.71 -2.19 2.70
CA THR A 51 -5.57 -1.86 3.85
C THR A 51 -6.66 -0.87 3.49
N HIS A 52 -6.28 0.29 2.94
CA HIS A 52 -7.20 1.36 2.57
C HIS A 52 -6.55 2.24 1.49
N GLY A 53 -7.35 3.15 0.93
CA GLY A 53 -6.89 4.10 -0.06
C GLY A 53 -7.41 5.50 0.18
N ILE A 54 -6.70 6.48 -0.37
CA ILE A 54 -7.10 7.88 -0.39
C ILE A 54 -7.09 8.41 -1.83
N GLU A 55 -7.99 9.34 -2.10
CA GLU A 55 -7.85 10.22 -3.24
C GLU A 55 -6.67 11.18 -3.03
N LYS A 56 -5.83 11.33 -4.05
CA LYS A 56 -4.68 12.24 -4.00
C LYS A 56 -5.17 13.69 -4.04
N LYS A 57 -5.28 14.29 -2.87
CA LYS A 57 -5.54 15.73 -2.71
C LYS A 57 -4.27 16.56 -2.55
N THR A 58 -3.22 15.98 -1.98
CA THR A 58 -1.94 16.65 -1.70
C THR A 58 -0.74 15.89 -2.29
N ALA A 59 0.37 16.61 -2.54
CA ALA A 59 1.58 16.01 -3.12
C ALA A 59 2.25 15.01 -2.17
N LYS A 60 2.31 15.32 -0.87
CA LYS A 60 2.88 14.44 0.16
C LYS A 60 1.83 13.48 0.72
N THR A 61 2.28 12.29 1.08
CA THR A 61 1.44 11.28 1.74
C THR A 61 1.26 11.67 3.22
N PRO A 62 0.02 11.79 3.72
CA PRO A 62 -0.20 12.16 5.12
C PRO A 62 0.34 11.09 6.07
N LYS A 63 1.12 11.49 7.08
CA LYS A 63 1.72 10.58 8.07
C LYS A 63 0.68 9.72 8.79
N LYS A 64 -0.51 10.28 9.05
CA LYS A 64 -1.63 9.57 9.67
C LYS A 64 -2.06 8.30 8.93
N GLU A 65 -1.96 8.26 7.60
CA GLU A 65 -2.36 7.07 6.82
C GLU A 65 -1.28 5.97 6.90
N ILE A 66 -0.01 6.37 7.07
CA ILE A 66 1.10 5.45 7.33
C ILE A 66 0.92 4.81 8.70
N GLU A 67 0.73 5.62 9.75
CA GLU A 67 0.51 5.15 11.13
C GLU A 67 -0.75 4.25 11.23
N LYS A 68 -1.82 4.60 10.50
CA LYS A 68 -3.01 3.75 10.40
C LYS A 68 -2.70 2.41 9.75
N THR A 69 -1.88 2.37 8.72
CA THR A 69 -1.48 1.13 8.05
C THR A 69 -0.68 0.23 8.99
N GLU A 70 0.27 0.79 9.75
CA GLU A 70 1.05 0.05 10.75
C GLU A 70 0.17 -0.52 11.87
N ARG A 71 -0.83 0.23 12.33
CA ARG A 71 -1.80 -0.27 13.31
C ARG A 71 -2.61 -1.46 12.77
N ILE A 72 -3.09 -1.37 11.53
CA ILE A 72 -3.83 -2.47 10.88
C ILE A 72 -2.92 -3.68 10.67
N MET A 73 -1.66 -3.45 10.26
CA MET A 73 -0.65 -4.50 10.11
C MET A 73 -0.45 -5.26 11.43
N LYS A 74 -0.26 -4.53 12.54
CA LYS A 74 -0.14 -5.15 13.87
C LYS A 74 -1.36 -6.00 14.21
N GLN A 75 -2.57 -5.44 14.04
CA GLN A 75 -3.82 -6.17 14.30
C GLN A 75 -3.95 -7.44 13.44
N TYR A 76 -3.54 -7.38 12.18
CA TYR A 76 -3.55 -8.53 11.28
C TYR A 76 -2.63 -9.64 11.77
N PHE A 77 -1.40 -9.32 12.17
CA PHE A 77 -0.46 -10.33 12.69
C PHE A 77 -0.86 -10.85 14.07
N ASP A 78 -1.41 -10.00 14.94
CA ASP A 78 -1.93 -10.40 16.25
C ASP A 78 -3.09 -11.38 16.11
N ALA A 79 -3.98 -11.20 15.12
CA ALA A 79 -5.11 -12.09 14.85
C ALA A 79 -4.75 -13.37 14.10
N LYS A 80 -3.55 -13.45 13.52
CA LYS A 80 -3.03 -14.64 12.81
C LYS A 80 -2.37 -15.64 13.76
N ASN A 81 -1.98 -15.18 14.94
CA ASN A 81 -1.42 -15.98 16.04
C ASN A 81 -2.53 -16.42 17.00
#